data_AF-A0A6A2FXV9-F1
#
_entry.id   AF-A0A6A2FXV9-F1
#
_cell.length_a   1.000
_cell.length_b   1.000
_cell.length_c   1.000
_cell.angle_alpha   90.00
_cell.angle_beta   90.00
_cell.angle_gamma   90.00
#
_symmetry.space_group_name_H-M   'P 1'
#
loop_
_entity.id
_entity.type
_entity.pdbx_description
1 polymer ?
#
loop_
_entity_poly.entity_id
_entity_poly.type
_entity_poly.pdbx_seq_one_letter_code
_entity_poly.pdbx_strand_id
1 'polypeptide(L)'
;MARIGRNQPCPCGSGKKYKKCCYKKNNISQILLANGFGKNLPKDIVITTNPQKEKMSEIFLEFAEPLIDKCEDDKTFYNALQICAIAWNSSFLSPEERNKLIDESFNKYINDNNEREIAKEILSKMLERKEKKFPNIKRMILDFEISYKDGQQHLNVISSTNE
;
A
#
# COMPACT_ATOMS: atom_id res chain seq x y z
N MET A 1 16.41 -25.28 0.10
CA MET A 1 16.72 -24.75 -1.25
C MET A 1 17.29 -23.34 -1.08
N ALA A 2 18.44 -23.04 -1.69
CA ALA A 2 19.12 -21.74 -1.50
C ALA A 2 18.31 -20.59 -2.12
N ARG A 3 18.04 -19.52 -1.34
CA ARG A 3 17.37 -18.31 -1.82
C ARG A 3 18.26 -17.63 -2.89
N ILE A 4 17.76 -17.46 -4.12
CA ILE A 4 18.49 -16.76 -5.19
C ILE A 4 18.67 -15.28 -4.84
N GLY A 5 19.91 -14.81 -4.81
CA GLY A 5 20.22 -13.40 -4.52
C GLY A 5 19.71 -12.45 -5.61
N ARG A 6 19.15 -11.30 -5.23
CA ARG A 6 18.57 -10.28 -6.16
C ARG A 6 19.49 -9.89 -7.33
N ASN A 7 20.80 -9.90 -7.14
CA ASN A 7 21.79 -9.54 -8.16
C ASN A 7 22.33 -10.74 -8.97
N GLN A 8 21.98 -11.97 -8.61
CA GLN A 8 22.39 -13.20 -9.29
C GLN A 8 21.71 -13.32 -10.66
N PRO A 9 22.29 -14.07 -11.62
CA PRO A 9 21.63 -14.37 -12.90
C PRO A 9 20.30 -15.08 -12.67
N CYS A 10 19.30 -14.68 -13.46
CA CYS A 10 17.93 -15.18 -13.31
C CYS A 10 17.82 -16.63 -13.81
N PRO A 11 17.21 -17.55 -13.04
CA PRO A 11 17.19 -18.99 -13.38
C PRO A 11 16.28 -19.34 -14.56
N CYS A 12 15.53 -18.37 -15.11
CA CYS A 12 14.65 -18.57 -16.26
C CYS A 12 15.37 -18.56 -17.62
N GLY A 13 16.70 -18.56 -17.64
CA GLY A 13 17.50 -18.54 -18.87
C GLY A 13 17.59 -17.19 -19.58
N SER A 14 17.08 -16.11 -19.00
CA SER A 14 17.05 -14.78 -19.67
C SER A 14 18.40 -14.04 -19.74
N GLY A 15 19.43 -14.52 -19.04
CA GLY A 15 20.74 -13.85 -18.93
C GLY A 15 20.76 -12.54 -18.12
N LYS A 16 19.60 -12.04 -17.66
CA LYS A 16 19.49 -10.81 -16.86
C LYS A 16 19.65 -11.09 -15.36
N LYS A 17 20.08 -10.10 -14.57
CA LYS A 17 20.04 -10.16 -13.09
C LYS A 17 18.60 -10.45 -12.63
N TYR A 18 18.42 -11.28 -11.61
CA TYR A 18 17.11 -11.73 -11.10
C TYR A 18 16.16 -10.55 -10.84
N LYS A 19 16.65 -9.48 -10.19
CA LYS A 19 15.91 -8.22 -9.95
C LYS A 19 15.40 -7.49 -11.21
N LYS A 20 16.03 -7.72 -12.37
CA LYS A 20 15.67 -7.12 -13.66
C LYS A 20 14.88 -8.08 -14.56
N CYS A 21 14.54 -9.28 -14.09
CA CYS A 21 13.82 -10.29 -14.86
C CYS A 21 12.61 -10.85 -14.09
N CYS A 22 12.66 -12.09 -13.60
CA CYS A 22 11.52 -12.74 -12.97
C CYS A 22 11.08 -12.10 -11.65
N TYR A 23 11.96 -11.34 -10.99
CA TYR A 23 11.60 -10.57 -9.80
C TYR A 23 10.50 -9.52 -10.06
N LYS A 24 10.45 -8.97 -11.28
CA LYS A 24 9.39 -8.03 -11.69
C LYS A 24 8.12 -8.74 -12.18
N LYS A 25 8.26 -9.97 -12.72
CA LYS A 25 7.13 -10.77 -13.20
C LYS A 25 6.32 -11.41 -12.07
N ASN A 26 6.94 -11.69 -10.92
CA ASN A 26 6.28 -12.25 -9.74
C ASN A 26 5.83 -11.16 -8.75
N ASN A 27 5.40 -10.00 -9.25
CA ASN A 27 4.98 -8.90 -8.39
C ASN A 27 3.73 -8.22 -8.92
N ILE A 28 2.62 -8.91 -8.70
CA ILE A 28 1.24 -8.44 -8.80
C ILE A 28 1.08 -7.00 -8.26
N SER A 29 1.72 -6.73 -7.12
CA SER A 29 1.73 -5.44 -6.43
C SER A 29 2.53 -4.33 -7.13
N GLN A 30 3.51 -4.64 -7.99
CA GLN A 30 4.21 -3.61 -8.76
C GLN A 30 3.38 -3.12 -9.95
N ILE A 31 2.39 -3.92 -10.37
CA ILE A 31 1.48 -3.51 -11.43
C ILE A 31 0.42 -2.60 -10.80
N LEU A 32 -0.14 -2.94 -9.62
CA LEU A 32 -1.25 -2.25 -8.91
C LEU A 32 -1.29 -0.73 -8.97
N LEU A 33 -0.14 -0.09 -9.01
CA LEU A 33 -0.03 1.36 -8.88
C LEU A 33 1.09 1.95 -9.76
N ALA A 34 1.28 1.47 -10.99
CA ALA A 34 2.12 2.19 -11.98
C ALA A 34 1.66 3.65 -12.24
N ASN A 35 0.49 4.05 -11.69
CA ASN A 35 -0.03 5.40 -11.71
C ASN A 35 -0.04 6.15 -10.37
N GLY A 36 0.21 5.52 -9.22
CA GLY A 36 0.09 6.16 -7.89
C GLY A 36 -1.31 6.75 -7.62
N PHE A 37 -1.65 6.97 -6.35
CA PHE A 37 -2.81 7.83 -6.01
C PHE A 37 -2.52 9.32 -6.31
N GLY A 38 -1.27 9.65 -6.64
CA GLY A 38 -0.75 11.02 -6.75
C GLY A 38 -0.24 11.46 -8.12
N LYS A 39 -0.68 10.89 -9.25
CA LYS A 39 -0.21 11.37 -10.59
C LYS A 39 -0.61 12.82 -10.94
N ASN A 40 -1.38 13.49 -10.09
CA ASN A 40 -1.67 14.93 -10.16
C ASN A 40 -1.68 15.57 -8.77
N LEU A 41 -0.62 15.36 -7.97
CA LEU A 41 -0.39 16.23 -6.81
C LEU A 41 0.12 17.59 -7.34
N PRO A 42 -0.55 18.72 -7.05
CA PRO A 42 -0.06 20.04 -7.43
C PRO A 42 1.35 20.26 -6.90
N LYS A 43 2.22 20.90 -7.70
CA LYS A 43 3.62 21.17 -7.31
C LYS A 43 3.76 22.05 -6.05
N ASP A 44 2.67 22.68 -5.63
CA ASP A 44 2.59 23.60 -4.50
C ASP A 44 1.91 22.96 -3.27
N ILE A 45 2.23 21.70 -2.94
CA ILE A 45 1.82 21.12 -1.67
C ILE A 45 2.50 21.89 -0.53
N VAL A 46 1.68 22.63 0.21
CA VAL A 46 2.07 23.18 1.50
C VAL A 46 2.03 22.04 2.51
N ILE A 47 3.21 21.53 2.88
CA ILE A 47 3.35 20.63 4.02
C ILE A 47 3.03 21.45 5.27
N THR A 48 1.79 21.37 5.74
CA THR A 48 1.41 21.96 7.01
C THR A 48 1.70 20.95 8.12
N THR A 49 2.36 21.39 9.19
CA THR A 49 2.37 20.64 10.44
C THR A 49 0.95 20.70 10.99
N ASN A 50 0.18 19.62 10.81
CA ASN A 50 -1.19 19.56 11.31
C ASN A 50 -1.18 19.83 12.84
N PRO A 51 -1.90 20.85 13.35
CA PRO A 51 -1.96 21.17 14.77
C PRO A 51 -2.76 20.13 15.59
N GLN A 52 -3.40 19.16 14.95
CA GLN A 52 -4.13 18.09 15.64
C GLN A 52 -3.17 17.11 16.33
N LYS A 53 -3.58 16.65 17.52
CA LYS A 53 -2.77 15.82 18.42
C LYS A 53 -2.40 14.44 17.85
N GLU A 54 -3.17 13.92 16.90
CA GLU A 54 -3.01 12.56 16.35
C GLU A 54 -2.34 12.57 14.97
N LYS A 55 -1.13 12.01 14.89
CA LYS A 55 -0.36 11.90 13.65
C LYS A 55 -0.87 10.77 12.77
N MET A 56 -1.18 11.09 11.52
CA MET A 56 -1.68 10.10 10.56
C MET A 56 -0.69 8.97 10.27
N SER A 57 0.62 9.23 10.31
CA SER A 57 1.61 8.19 10.11
C SER A 57 1.60 7.13 11.20
N GLU A 58 1.49 7.54 12.47
CA GLU A 58 1.41 6.63 13.62
C GLU A 58 0.09 5.83 13.58
N ILE A 59 -1.04 6.51 13.35
CA ILE A 59 -2.35 5.88 13.17
C ILE A 59 -2.32 4.86 12.03
N PHE A 60 -1.75 5.23 10.89
CA PHE A 60 -1.76 4.38 9.72
C PHE A 60 -0.86 3.15 9.89
N LEU A 61 0.26 3.29 10.59
CA LEU A 61 1.09 2.14 10.98
C LEU A 61 0.35 1.21 11.95
N GLU A 62 -0.32 1.75 12.97
CA GLU A 62 -1.13 0.94 13.91
C GLU A 62 -2.28 0.22 13.19
N PHE A 63 -2.89 0.90 12.21
CA PHE A 63 -3.89 0.30 11.35
C PHE A 63 -3.31 -0.86 10.55
N ALA A 64 -2.16 -0.66 9.91
CA ALA A 64 -1.52 -1.61 9.00
C ALA A 64 -0.78 -2.77 9.69
N GLU A 65 -0.54 -2.66 11.01
CA GLU A 65 0.20 -3.61 11.85
C GLU A 65 -0.03 -5.11 11.52
N PRO A 66 -1.28 -5.61 11.36
CA PRO A 66 -1.52 -7.03 11.08
C PRO A 66 -0.94 -7.55 9.76
N LEU A 67 -0.70 -6.66 8.79
CA LEU A 67 -0.13 -6.99 7.50
C LEU A 67 1.38 -6.73 7.47
N ILE A 68 1.83 -5.61 8.06
CA ILE A 68 3.24 -5.22 8.01
C ILE A 68 4.13 -6.05 8.93
N ASP A 69 3.59 -6.60 10.04
CA ASP A 69 4.34 -7.49 10.95
C ASP A 69 4.85 -8.77 10.26
N LYS A 70 4.17 -9.19 9.19
CA LYS A 70 4.52 -10.39 8.41
C LYS A 70 5.47 -10.11 7.25
N CYS A 71 5.89 -8.87 7.07
CA CYS A 71 6.71 -8.47 5.92
C CYS A 71 8.20 -8.71 6.19
N GLU A 72 8.87 -9.44 5.30
CA GLU A 72 10.31 -9.72 5.40
C GLU A 72 11.19 -8.64 4.74
N ASP A 73 10.60 -7.77 3.90
CA ASP A 73 11.36 -6.77 3.14
C ASP A 73 10.56 -5.51 2.81
N ASP A 74 11.26 -4.40 2.53
CA ASP A 74 10.66 -3.09 2.21
C ASP A 74 9.59 -3.16 1.14
N LYS A 75 9.74 -4.07 0.17
CA LYS A 75 8.77 -4.22 -0.91
C LYS A 75 7.46 -4.80 -0.40
N THR A 76 7.52 -5.88 0.37
CA THR A 76 6.32 -6.49 0.96
C THR A 76 5.66 -5.53 1.95
N PHE A 77 6.46 -4.79 2.71
CA PHE A 77 5.99 -3.72 3.60
C PHE A 77 5.26 -2.61 2.84
N TYR A 78 5.88 -2.06 1.79
CA TYR A 78 5.27 -1.01 0.97
C TYR A 78 3.94 -1.49 0.34
N ASN A 79 3.91 -2.72 -0.16
CA ASN A 79 2.70 -3.30 -0.74
C ASN A 79 1.58 -3.48 0.31
N ALA A 80 1.93 -3.91 1.52
CA ALA A 80 0.98 -4.01 2.62
C ALA A 80 0.38 -2.64 2.95
N LEU A 81 1.20 -1.58 3.03
CA LEU A 81 0.70 -0.21 3.20
C LEU A 81 -0.22 0.22 2.06
N GLN A 82 0.05 -0.16 0.81
CA GLN A 82 -0.85 0.16 -0.30
C GLN A 82 -2.24 -0.49 -0.15
N ILE A 83 -2.29 -1.78 0.21
CA ILE A 83 -3.55 -2.48 0.47
C ILE A 83 -4.30 -1.81 1.63
N CYS A 84 -3.58 -1.46 2.69
CA CYS A 84 -4.13 -0.71 3.81
C CYS A 84 -4.71 0.64 3.38
N ALA A 85 -4.02 1.39 2.52
CA ALA A 85 -4.49 2.70 2.05
C ALA A 85 -5.80 2.56 1.25
N ILE A 86 -5.89 1.54 0.39
CA ILE A 86 -7.12 1.25 -0.35
C ILE A 86 -8.25 0.92 0.62
N ALA A 87 -8.04 -0.04 1.53
CA ALA A 87 -9.04 -0.43 2.53
C ALA A 87 -9.50 0.76 3.39
N TRP A 88 -8.54 1.60 3.81
CA TRP A 88 -8.80 2.81 4.58
C TRP A 88 -9.69 3.79 3.80
N ASN A 89 -9.33 4.12 2.57
CA ASN A 89 -10.08 5.07 1.76
C ASN A 89 -11.46 4.51 1.34
N SER A 90 -11.55 3.22 1.06
CA SER A 90 -12.80 2.51 0.76
C SER A 90 -13.85 2.64 1.87
N SER A 91 -13.44 2.88 3.12
CA SER A 91 -14.37 3.07 4.24
C SER A 91 -15.18 4.38 4.17
N PHE A 92 -14.76 5.34 3.33
CA PHE A 92 -15.46 6.61 3.13
C PHE A 92 -16.38 6.61 1.91
N LEU A 93 -16.33 5.54 1.10
CA LEU A 93 -17.07 5.43 -0.14
C LEU A 93 -18.39 4.69 0.07
N SER A 94 -19.37 4.98 -0.79
CA SER A 94 -20.57 4.17 -0.89
C SER A 94 -20.22 2.72 -1.31
N PRO A 95 -21.09 1.73 -1.04
CA PRO A 95 -20.84 0.34 -1.44
C PRO A 95 -20.54 0.17 -2.94
N GLU A 96 -21.20 0.94 -3.80
CA GLU A 96 -21.01 0.89 -5.26
C GLU A 96 -19.64 1.43 -5.66
N GLU A 97 -19.26 2.62 -5.19
CA GLU A 97 -17.95 3.23 -5.46
C GLU A 97 -16.80 2.39 -4.88
N ARG A 98 -17.02 1.81 -3.69
CA ARG A 98 -16.09 0.90 -3.05
C ARG A 98 -15.81 -0.32 -3.93
N ASN A 99 -16.86 -1.01 -4.39
CA ASN A 99 -16.72 -2.20 -5.23
C ASN A 99 -15.99 -1.86 -6.53
N LYS A 100 -16.35 -0.74 -7.17
CA LYS A 100 -15.69 -0.26 -8.37
C LYS A 100 -14.20 0.00 -8.14
N LEU A 101 -13.84 0.72 -7.08
CA LEU A 101 -12.44 1.00 -6.75
C LEU A 101 -11.64 -0.28 -6.50
N ILE A 102 -12.22 -1.23 -5.75
CA ILE A 102 -11.61 -2.52 -5.44
C ILE A 102 -11.39 -3.32 -6.71
N ASP A 103 -12.40 -3.45 -7.56
CA ASP A 103 -12.33 -4.21 -8.80
C ASP A 103 -11.33 -3.58 -9.79
N GLU A 104 -11.33 -2.26 -9.95
CA GLU A 104 -10.35 -1.56 -10.79
C GLU A 104 -8.92 -1.73 -10.25
N SER A 105 -8.75 -1.66 -8.92
CA SER A 105 -7.46 -1.86 -8.26
C SER A 105 -6.95 -3.28 -8.38
N PHE A 106 -7.81 -4.30 -8.42
CA PHE A 106 -7.33 -5.67 -8.50
C PHE A 106 -7.28 -6.22 -9.93
N ASN A 107 -8.29 -5.98 -10.75
CA ASN A 107 -8.40 -6.59 -12.09
C ASN A 107 -7.32 -6.11 -13.05
N LYS A 108 -6.83 -4.88 -12.89
CA LYS A 108 -5.80 -4.33 -13.76
C LYS A 108 -4.42 -4.94 -13.52
N TYR A 109 -4.24 -5.64 -12.40
CA TYR A 109 -2.93 -5.79 -11.79
C TYR A 109 -2.67 -7.15 -11.16
N ILE A 110 -3.74 -7.84 -10.75
CA ILE A 110 -3.77 -9.23 -10.35
C ILE A 110 -4.51 -10.01 -11.43
N ASN A 111 -3.76 -10.75 -12.24
CA ASN A 111 -4.36 -11.55 -13.31
C ASN A 111 -4.98 -12.85 -12.76
N ASP A 112 -4.37 -13.42 -11.72
CA ASP A 112 -4.85 -14.65 -11.09
C ASP A 112 -6.13 -14.40 -10.28
N ASN A 113 -7.14 -15.25 -10.46
CA ASN A 113 -8.41 -15.12 -9.74
C ASN A 113 -8.28 -15.43 -8.25
N ASN A 114 -7.47 -16.43 -7.87
CA ASN A 114 -7.35 -16.84 -6.47
C ASN A 114 -6.61 -15.76 -5.67
N GLU A 115 -5.56 -15.18 -6.23
CA GLU A 115 -4.86 -14.05 -5.61
C GLU A 115 -5.77 -12.82 -5.44
N ARG A 116 -6.69 -12.57 -6.39
CA ARG A 116 -7.70 -11.52 -6.26
C ARG A 116 -8.63 -11.76 -5.09
N GLU A 117 -9.14 -12.98 -4.95
CA GLU A 117 -10.04 -13.32 -3.85
C GLU A 117 -9.34 -13.22 -2.49
N ILE A 118 -8.09 -13.67 -2.40
CA ILE A 118 -7.27 -13.48 -1.19
C ILE A 118 -7.10 -11.99 -0.87
N ALA A 119 -6.81 -11.16 -1.88
CA ALA A 119 -6.64 -9.72 -1.68
C ALA A 119 -7.94 -9.03 -1.25
N LYS A 120 -9.09 -9.43 -1.82
CA LYS A 120 -10.42 -8.96 -1.39
C LYS A 120 -10.75 -9.37 0.04
N GLU A 121 -10.39 -10.58 0.44
CA GLU A 121 -10.58 -11.05 1.83
C GLU A 121 -9.74 -10.23 2.81
N ILE A 122 -8.48 -9.98 2.47
CA ILE A 122 -7.59 -9.10 3.26
C ILE A 122 -8.19 -7.69 3.35
N LEU A 123 -8.61 -7.12 2.23
CA LEU A 123 -9.19 -5.78 2.18
C LEU A 123 -10.44 -5.68 3.06
N SER A 124 -11.33 -6.67 2.99
CA SER A 124 -12.53 -6.75 3.82
C SER A 124 -12.19 -6.75 5.32
N LYS A 125 -11.19 -7.54 5.72
CA LYS A 125 -10.70 -7.57 7.12
C LYS A 125 -10.12 -6.24 7.56
N MET A 126 -9.35 -5.57 6.68
CA MET A 126 -8.75 -4.28 7.00
C MET A 126 -9.80 -3.16 7.05
N LEU A 127 -10.79 -3.19 6.18
CA LEU A 127 -11.92 -2.26 6.19
C LEU A 127 -12.72 -2.37 7.50
N GLU A 128 -13.07 -3.58 7.92
CA GLU A 128 -13.75 -3.83 9.19
C GLU A 128 -12.92 -3.32 10.38
N ARG A 129 -11.59 -3.53 10.35
CA ARG A 129 -10.68 -2.98 11.37
C ARG A 129 -10.74 -1.45 11.40
N LYS A 130 -10.79 -0.78 10.25
CA LYS A 130 -10.88 0.68 10.18
C LYS A 130 -12.17 1.15 10.87
N GLU A 131 -13.31 0.56 10.50
CA GLU A 131 -14.61 0.92 11.05
C GLU A 131 -14.70 0.67 12.56
N LYS A 132 -14.08 -0.41 13.07
CA LYS A 132 -14.11 -0.75 14.51
C LYS A 132 -13.12 0.06 15.36
N LYS A 133 -11.86 0.19 14.93
CA LYS A 133 -10.79 0.79 15.74
C LYS A 133 -10.59 2.28 15.51
N PHE A 134 -10.90 2.76 14.31
CA PHE A 134 -10.65 4.13 13.91
C PHE A 134 -11.92 4.85 13.39
N PRO A 135 -13.10 4.70 14.06
CA PRO A 135 -14.37 5.23 13.55
C PRO A 135 -14.39 6.76 13.44
N ASN A 136 -13.65 7.44 14.32
CA ASN A 136 -13.64 8.89 14.45
C ASN A 136 -12.65 9.58 13.50
N ILE A 137 -11.79 8.82 12.82
CA ILE A 137 -10.77 9.38 11.94
C ILE A 137 -11.36 9.52 10.54
N LYS A 138 -11.65 10.77 10.15
CA LYS A 138 -12.29 11.15 8.88
C LYS A 138 -11.32 11.69 7.82
N ARG A 139 -10.05 11.29 7.90
CA ARG A 139 -8.99 11.72 6.98
C ARG A 139 -8.71 10.65 5.93
N MET A 140 -8.77 11.01 4.65
CA MET A 140 -8.36 10.13 3.55
C MET A 140 -6.85 10.15 3.40
N ILE A 141 -6.26 9.03 3.01
CA ILE A 141 -4.82 8.93 2.69
C ILE A 141 -4.67 9.33 1.22
N LEU A 142 -3.90 10.38 0.97
CA LEU A 142 -3.64 10.89 -0.38
C LEU A 142 -2.36 10.29 -0.95
N ASP A 143 -1.32 10.21 -0.10
CA ASP A 143 -0.05 9.59 -0.46
C ASP A 143 0.72 9.17 0.79
N PHE A 144 1.77 8.37 0.62
CA PHE A 144 2.71 8.07 1.67
C PHE A 144 4.11 7.77 1.12
N GLU A 145 5.12 8.13 1.90
CA GLU A 145 6.53 7.92 1.55
C GLU A 145 7.25 7.21 2.69
N ILE A 146 8.10 6.26 2.33
CA ILE A 146 9.01 5.60 3.27
C ILE A 146 10.38 6.26 3.12
N SER A 147 10.88 6.79 4.23
CA SER A 147 12.21 7.37 4.34
C SER A 147 13.03 6.63 5.39
N TYR A 148 14.35 6.80 5.33
CA TYR A 148 15.27 6.25 6.32
C TYR A 148 16.00 7.39 6.99
N LYS A 149 15.88 7.48 8.32
CA LYS A 149 16.58 8.48 9.14
C LYS A 149 17.30 7.77 10.28
N ASP A 150 18.60 7.99 10.38
CA ASP A 150 19.46 7.38 11.41
C ASP A 150 19.38 5.84 11.48
N GLY A 151 19.25 5.20 10.30
CA GLY A 151 19.10 3.73 10.19
C GLY A 151 17.72 3.21 10.60
N GLN A 152 16.79 4.07 10.96
CA GLN A 152 15.40 3.73 11.27
C GLN A 152 14.49 4.06 10.09
N GLN A 153 13.53 3.18 9.83
CA GLN A 153 12.50 3.38 8.84
C GLN A 153 11.46 4.38 9.38
N HIS A 154 11.11 5.37 8.56
CA HIS A 154 10.15 6.42 8.90
C HIS A 154 9.08 6.54 7.82
N LEU A 155 7.81 6.54 8.23
CA LEU A 155 6.66 6.69 7.33
C LEU A 155 6.12 8.12 7.38
N ASN A 156 6.11 8.79 6.23
CA ASN A 156 5.38 10.04 6.03
C ASN A 156 4.05 9.71 5.38
N VAL A 157 2.97 10.28 5.90
CA VAL A 157 1.62 10.13 5.34
C VAL A 157 1.06 11.50 5.04
N ILE A 158 0.66 11.70 3.79
CA ILE A 158 -0.10 12.86 3.34
C ILE A 158 -1.57 12.47 3.39
N SER A 159 -2.35 13.23 4.16
CA SER A 159 -3.78 13.00 4.31
C SER A 159 -4.58 14.25 3.97
N SER A 160 -5.88 14.08 3.72
CA SER A 160 -6.81 15.21 3.72
C SER A 160 -6.81 15.90 5.09
N THR A 161 -7.09 17.19 5.10
CA THR A 161 -7.48 17.94 6.29
C THR A 161 -8.99 17.77 6.51
N ASN A 162 -9.42 17.65 7.77
CA ASN A 162 -10.84 17.78 8.07
C ASN A 162 -11.20 19.27 7.94
N GLU A 163 -12.14 19.63 7.06
CA GLU A 163 -12.95 20.83 7.23
C GLU A 163 -14.11 20.53 8.19
#